data_AF-A0AAW0I495-F1
#
_entry.id   AF-A0AAW0I495-F1
#
_cell.length_a   1.000
_cell.length_b   1.000
_cell.length_c   1.000
_cell.angle_alpha   90.00
_cell.angle_beta   90.00
_cell.angle_gamma   90.00
#
_symmetry.space_group_name_H-M   'P 1'
#
loop_
_entity.id
_entity.type
_entity.pdbx_description
1 polymer ?
#
loop_
_entity_poly.entity_id
_entity_poly.type
_entity_poly.pdbx_seq_one_letter_code
_entity_poly.pdbx_strand_id
1 'polypeptide(L)'
;MKKNRERFYNKEREFVYKFKVGNERFELRVPLKFPVDENVSHLHGCLMLLHNLPCFIESDLKEALSRFVEEESLRDHDREAEAPLEAVKLREVDVHQLAKVYAETTLEHARPEERNGAEDFADVNHDLIHSPASETLLNLEHNYLASKK
;
A
#
# COMPACT_ATOMS: atom_id res chain seq x y z
N MET A 1 10.21 6.26 -16.57
CA MET A 1 8.92 6.45 -15.86
C MET A 1 8.76 7.82 -15.15
N LYS A 2 9.55 8.87 -15.45
CA LYS A 2 9.51 10.14 -14.70
C LYS A 2 8.52 11.22 -15.21
N LYS A 3 7.88 11.02 -16.36
CA LYS A 3 7.11 12.09 -17.05
C LYS A 3 5.64 12.27 -16.61
N ASN A 4 5.07 11.37 -15.81
CA ASN A 4 3.66 11.46 -15.42
C ASN A 4 3.44 12.18 -14.08
N ARG A 5 4.51 12.43 -13.32
CA ARG A 5 4.45 13.13 -12.03
C ARG A 5 4.15 14.62 -12.21
N GLU A 6 4.73 15.27 -13.21
CA GLU A 6 4.65 16.74 -13.39
C GLU A 6 3.25 17.30 -13.69
N ARG A 7 2.27 16.48 -14.08
CA ARG A 7 0.97 16.97 -14.59
C ARG A 7 -0.04 17.37 -13.52
N PHE A 8 0.15 16.99 -12.26
CA PHE A 8 -0.84 17.22 -11.19
C PHE A 8 -0.38 18.18 -10.08
N TYR A 9 0.89 18.60 -10.07
CA TYR A 9 1.53 19.29 -8.92
C TYR A 9 1.47 20.82 -8.94
N ASN A 10 0.38 21.43 -9.43
CA ASN A 10 0.24 22.89 -9.42
C ASN A 10 -1.20 23.32 -9.17
N LYS A 11 -1.87 22.74 -8.17
CA LYS A 11 -3.15 23.28 -7.69
C LYS A 11 -2.85 24.25 -6.57
N GLU A 12 -3.08 25.54 -6.82
CA GLU A 12 -3.15 26.54 -5.77
C GLU A 12 -4.48 26.36 -5.03
N ARG A 13 -4.40 26.18 -3.71
CA ARG A 13 -5.57 26.11 -2.82
C ARG A 13 -5.45 27.19 -1.76
N GLU A 14 -6.55 27.85 -1.47
CA GLU A 14 -6.59 28.94 -0.51
C GLU A 14 -6.76 28.36 0.91
N PHE A 15 -5.74 28.51 1.74
CA PHE A 15 -5.84 28.28 3.18
C PHE A 15 -6.51 29.48 3.83
N VAL A 16 -7.62 29.25 4.54
CA VAL A 16 -8.38 30.29 5.22
C VAL A 16 -8.41 30.02 6.71
N TYR A 17 -7.78 30.90 7.49
CA TYR A 17 -7.74 30.82 8.94
C TYR A 17 -8.46 32.01 9.57
N LYS A 18 -9.42 31.75 10.45
CA LYS A 18 -10.24 32.77 11.09
C LYS A 18 -9.97 32.79 12.58
N PHE A 19 -9.62 33.96 13.12
CA PHE A 19 -9.37 34.15 14.54
C PHE A 19 -10.06 35.42 15.05
N LYS A 20 -10.17 35.55 16.38
CA LYS A 20 -10.78 36.72 17.03
C LYS A 20 -9.81 37.36 17.99
N VAL A 21 -9.76 38.68 17.99
CA VAL A 21 -9.04 39.48 18.99
C VAL A 21 -10.05 40.41 19.64
N GLY A 22 -10.44 40.10 20.88
CA GLY A 22 -11.54 40.81 21.54
C GLY A 22 -12.88 40.66 20.79
N ASN A 23 -13.46 41.78 20.34
CA ASN A 23 -14.69 41.80 19.55
C ASN A 23 -14.48 41.77 18.04
N GLU A 24 -13.24 41.91 17.58
CA GLU A 24 -12.91 41.95 16.15
C GLU A 24 -12.58 40.55 15.62
N ARG A 25 -13.02 40.27 14.38
CA ARG A 25 -12.78 39.00 13.69
C ARG A 25 -11.80 39.25 12.55
N PHE A 26 -10.74 38.46 12.52
CA PHE A 26 -9.71 38.52 11.51
C PHE A 26 -9.70 37.23 10.70
N GLU A 27 -9.34 37.35 9.43
CA GLU A 27 -9.26 36.25 8.48
C GLU A 27 -7.95 36.35 7.72
N LEU A 28 -7.13 35.31 7.83
CA LEU A 28 -5.90 35.13 7.10
C LEU A 28 -6.19 34.22 5.91
N ARG A 29 -5.89 34.70 4.70
CA ARG A 29 -6.00 33.92 3.45
C ARG A 29 -4.64 33.78 2.82
N VAL A 30 -4.23 32.54 2.56
CA VAL A 30 -2.91 32.22 2.01
C VAL A 30 -3.08 31.23 0.86
N PRO A 31 -2.66 31.57 -0.36
CA PRO A 31 -2.61 30.59 -1.44
C PRO A 31 -1.43 29.62 -1.21
N LEU A 32 -1.73 28.33 -1.11
CA LEU A 32 -0.75 27.25 -0.96
C LEU A 32 -0.71 26.40 -2.22
N LYS A 33 0.50 26.08 -2.69
CA LYS A 33 0.73 25.17 -3.81
C LYS A 33 0.87 23.75 -3.30
N PHE A 34 0.09 22.84 -3.86
CA PHE A 34 0.17 21.41 -3.53
C PHE A 34 0.93 20.63 -4.62
N PRO A 35 1.82 19.71 -4.23
CA PRO A 35 2.10 19.24 -2.87
C PRO A 35 2.98 20.26 -2.13
N VAL A 36 2.74 20.41 -0.82
CA VAL A 36 3.53 21.34 0.00
C VAL A 36 4.90 20.69 0.26
N ASP A 37 5.89 21.03 -0.56
CA ASP A 37 7.27 20.53 -0.41
C ASP A 37 7.98 21.14 0.82
N GLU A 38 7.50 22.27 1.30
CA GLU A 38 8.06 22.96 2.47
C GLU A 38 7.57 22.35 3.79
N ASN A 39 8.44 22.34 4.80
CA ASN A 39 8.04 21.92 6.15
C ASN A 39 6.92 22.85 6.67
N VAL A 40 5.82 22.28 7.17
CA VAL A 40 4.73 23.04 7.80
C VAL A 40 5.24 23.91 8.96
N SER A 41 6.28 23.44 9.66
CA SER A 41 6.98 24.20 10.70
C SER A 41 7.78 25.40 10.15
N HIS A 42 8.18 25.39 8.89
CA HIS A 42 8.77 26.57 8.26
C HIS A 42 7.68 27.54 7.79
N LEU A 43 6.65 26.99 7.12
CA LEU A 43 5.53 27.76 6.57
C LEU A 43 4.77 28.54 7.65
N HIS A 44 4.45 27.92 8.80
CA HIS A 44 3.78 28.66 9.89
C HIS A 44 4.64 29.83 10.40
N GLY A 45 5.96 29.64 10.52
CA GLY A 45 6.88 30.69 10.98
C GLY A 45 6.94 31.85 9.98
N CYS A 46 6.96 31.54 8.67
CA CYS A 46 6.85 32.53 7.62
C CYS A 46 5.52 33.30 7.70
N LEU A 47 4.39 32.62 7.93
CA LEU A 47 3.08 33.27 8.05
C LEU A 47 3.00 34.19 9.28
N MET A 48 3.51 33.74 10.42
CA MET A 48 3.59 34.54 11.64
C MET A 48 4.41 35.82 11.42
N LEU A 49 5.55 35.71 10.75
CA LEU A 49 6.46 36.83 10.47
C LEU A 49 5.90 37.80 9.42
N LEU A 50 5.38 37.28 8.30
CA LEU A 50 4.91 38.09 7.17
C LEU A 50 3.65 38.89 7.51
N HIS A 51 2.75 38.31 8.31
CA HIS A 51 1.46 38.92 8.65
C HIS A 51 1.45 39.59 10.04
N ASN A 52 2.58 39.63 10.75
CA ASN A 52 2.71 40.20 12.11
C ASN A 52 1.61 39.70 13.05
N LEU A 53 1.39 38.38 13.07
CA LEU A 53 0.28 37.78 13.79
C LEU A 53 0.58 37.70 15.31
N PRO A 54 -0.44 37.83 16.18
CA PRO A 54 -0.26 37.70 17.62
C PRO A 54 0.27 36.31 18.03
N CYS A 55 1.18 36.23 18.99
CA CYS A 55 1.76 34.95 19.42
C CYS A 55 0.74 33.96 20.01
N PHE A 56 -0.39 34.44 20.53
CA PHE A 56 -1.40 33.55 21.13
C PHE A 56 -2.11 32.66 20.11
N ILE A 57 -2.11 33.01 18.81
CA ILE A 57 -2.70 32.16 17.77
C ILE A 57 -1.70 31.18 17.17
N GLU A 58 -0.44 31.21 17.58
CA GLU A 58 0.64 30.45 16.94
C GLU A 58 0.40 28.94 16.99
N SER A 59 0.01 28.41 18.15
CA SER A 59 -0.32 26.99 18.33
C SER A 59 -1.46 26.55 17.42
N ASP A 60 -2.54 27.32 17.45
CA ASP A 60 -3.79 26.99 16.77
C ASP A 60 -3.65 27.13 15.26
N LEU A 61 -2.92 28.15 14.81
CA LEU A 61 -2.58 28.36 13.41
C LEU A 61 -1.72 27.22 12.88
N LYS A 62 -0.71 26.80 13.64
CA LYS A 62 0.16 25.68 13.26
C LYS A 62 -0.65 24.40 13.13
N GLU A 63 -1.51 24.10 14.10
CA GLU A 63 -2.36 22.90 14.07
C GLU A 63 -3.37 22.93 12.91
N ALA A 64 -4.03 24.07 12.69
CA ALA A 64 -4.97 24.25 11.58
C ALA A 64 -4.27 24.13 10.22
N LEU A 65 -3.07 24.67 10.09
CA LEU A 65 -2.26 24.57 8.88
C LEU A 65 -1.82 23.12 8.63
N SER A 66 -1.32 22.41 9.64
CA SER A 66 -0.97 20.98 9.53
C SER A 66 -2.17 20.16 9.09
N ARG A 67 -3.32 20.31 9.76
CA ARG A 67 -4.55 19.59 9.39
C ARG A 67 -4.98 19.88 7.97
N PHE A 68 -4.96 21.14 7.55
CA PHE A 68 -5.33 21.51 6.18
C PHE A 68 -4.40 20.86 5.13
N VAL A 69 -3.08 20.89 5.37
CA VAL A 69 -2.11 20.26 4.46
C VAL A 69 -2.30 18.75 4.42
N GLU A 70 -2.51 18.10 5.56
CA GLU A 70 -2.77 16.66 5.66
C GLU A 70 -4.06 16.26 4.95
N GLU A 71 -5.18 16.93 5.23
CA GLU A 71 -6.48 16.64 4.63
C GLU A 71 -6.44 16.81 3.10
N GLU A 72 -5.88 17.92 2.60
CA GLU A 72 -5.83 18.17 1.17
C GLU A 72 -4.85 17.23 0.45
N SER A 73 -3.76 16.82 1.10
CA SER A 73 -2.84 15.82 0.57
C SER A 73 -3.48 14.43 0.52
N LEU A 74 -4.20 14.03 1.58
CA LEU A 74 -4.97 12.79 1.61
C LEU A 74 -6.01 12.75 0.49
N ARG A 75 -6.76 13.84 0.29
CA ARG A 75 -7.74 13.94 -0.79
C ARG A 75 -7.13 13.82 -2.18
N ASP A 76 -5.91 14.32 -2.37
CA ASP A 76 -5.19 14.15 -3.63
C ASP A 76 -4.74 12.69 -3.84
N HIS A 77 -4.27 12.03 -2.79
CA HIS A 77 -3.96 10.60 -2.83
C HIS A 77 -5.19 9.73 -3.08
N ASP A 78 -6.30 10.00 -2.40
CA ASP A 78 -7.57 9.30 -2.62
C ASP A 78 -8.03 9.46 -4.07
N ARG A 79 -7.94 10.67 -4.63
CA ARG A 79 -8.29 10.91 -6.03
C ARG A 79 -7.36 10.19 -7.01
N GLU A 80 -6.07 10.13 -6.71
CA GLU A 80 -5.09 9.40 -7.52
C GLU A 80 -5.36 7.89 -7.48
N ALA A 81 -5.74 7.35 -6.31
CA ALA A 81 -6.10 5.94 -6.13
C ALA A 81 -7.45 5.59 -6.75
N GLU A 82 -8.42 6.50 -6.74
CA GLU A 82 -9.76 6.26 -7.31
C GLU A 82 -9.73 6.15 -8.84
N ALA A 83 -8.83 6.89 -9.51
CA ALA A 83 -8.72 6.88 -10.97
C ALA A 83 -8.47 5.47 -11.58
N PRO A 84 -7.49 4.68 -11.13
CA PRO A 84 -7.32 3.30 -11.60
C PRO A 84 -8.45 2.37 -11.12
N LEU A 85 -9.04 2.60 -9.94
CA LEU A 85 -10.17 1.79 -9.45
C LEU A 85 -11.41 1.93 -10.35
N GLU A 86 -11.73 3.15 -10.77
CA GLU A 86 -12.83 3.39 -11.71
C GLU A 86 -12.52 2.81 -13.11
N ALA A 87 -11.26 2.85 -13.56
CA ALA A 87 -10.86 2.19 -14.81
C ALA A 87 -11.03 0.65 -14.76
N VAL A 88 -10.77 0.02 -13.62
CA VAL A 88 -11.06 -1.41 -13.40
C VAL A 88 -12.57 -1.67 -13.41
N LYS A 89 -13.36 -0.82 -12.75
CA LYS A 89 -14.83 -0.93 -12.68
C LYS A 89 -15.50 -0.81 -14.05
N LEU A 90 -14.97 0.06 -14.92
CA LEU A 90 -15.40 0.21 -16.32
C LEU A 90 -14.90 -0.93 -17.24
N ARG A 91 -14.19 -1.93 -16.70
CA ARG A 91 -13.53 -3.03 -17.43
C ARG A 91 -12.52 -2.57 -18.48
N GLU A 92 -11.99 -1.35 -18.35
CA GLU A 92 -10.91 -0.86 -19.22
C GLU A 92 -9.56 -1.49 -18.86
N VAL A 93 -9.42 -1.94 -17.61
CA VAL A 93 -8.23 -2.66 -17.12
C VAL A 93 -8.55 -4.15 -16.99
N ASP A 94 -7.72 -5.00 -17.59
CA ASP A 94 -7.84 -6.45 -17.50
C ASP A 94 -7.43 -6.95 -16.12
N VAL A 95 -8.38 -7.56 -15.40
CA VAL A 95 -8.18 -8.13 -14.06
C VAL A 95 -7.06 -9.18 -14.05
N HIS A 96 -6.84 -9.88 -15.18
CA HIS A 96 -5.75 -10.84 -15.29
C HIS A 96 -4.37 -10.18 -15.25
N GLN A 97 -4.22 -8.99 -15.83
CA GLN A 97 -2.96 -8.23 -15.77
C GLN A 97 -2.71 -7.73 -14.35
N LEU A 98 -3.74 -7.28 -13.64
CA LEU A 98 -3.63 -6.89 -12.23
C LEU A 98 -3.20 -8.06 -11.34
N ALA A 99 -3.82 -9.23 -11.51
CA ALA A 99 -3.46 -10.45 -10.77
C ALA A 99 -2.03 -10.89 -11.05
N LYS A 100 -1.57 -10.77 -12.29
CA LYS A 100 -0.20 -11.09 -12.68
C LYS A 100 0.81 -10.15 -12.02
N VAL A 101 0.58 -8.83 -12.09
CA VAL A 101 1.45 -7.84 -11.45
C VAL A 101 1.48 -8.04 -9.94
N TYR A 102 0.31 -8.29 -9.31
CA TYR A 102 0.24 -8.57 -7.88
C TYR A 102 1.02 -9.82 -7.49
N ALA A 103 0.90 -10.91 -8.25
CA ALA A 103 1.69 -12.13 -8.02
C ALA A 103 3.18 -11.83 -8.12
N GLU A 104 3.63 -11.15 -9.19
CA GLU A 104 5.04 -10.80 -9.39
C GLU A 104 5.61 -9.91 -8.27
N THR A 105 4.89 -8.86 -7.85
CA THR A 105 5.37 -7.93 -6.82
C THR A 105 5.27 -8.48 -5.40
N THR A 106 4.36 -9.41 -5.16
CA THR A 106 4.09 -9.92 -3.80
C THR A 106 4.83 -11.23 -3.55
N LEU A 107 5.11 -12.06 -4.57
CA LEU A 107 5.88 -13.30 -4.40
C LEU A 107 7.31 -13.02 -3.92
N GLU A 108 7.96 -11.95 -4.38
CA GLU A 108 9.32 -11.61 -3.94
C GLU A 108 9.42 -11.31 -2.43
N HIS A 109 8.29 -10.94 -1.82
CA HIS A 109 8.20 -10.61 -0.40
C HIS A 109 7.45 -11.68 0.42
N ALA A 110 6.87 -12.67 -0.25
CA ALA A 110 6.20 -13.79 0.40
C ALA A 110 7.25 -14.73 1.00
N ARG A 111 6.95 -15.30 2.16
CA ARG A 111 7.77 -16.39 2.70
C ARG A 111 7.65 -17.59 1.73
N PRO A 112 8.75 -18.31 1.45
CA PRO A 112 8.66 -19.56 0.71
C PRO A 112 7.60 -20.45 1.34
N GLU A 113 6.78 -21.11 0.51
CA GLU A 113 5.80 -22.07 1.01
C GLU A 113 6.53 -23.10 1.87
N GLU A 114 6.12 -23.20 3.14
CA GLU A 114 6.66 -24.22 4.04
C GLU A 114 6.19 -25.58 3.53
N ARG A 115 7.15 -26.49 3.31
CA ARG A 115 6.89 -27.86 2.85
C ARG A 115 5.82 -28.49 3.74
N ASN A 116 4.65 -28.74 3.16
CA ASN A 116 3.51 -29.26 3.89
C ASN A 116 3.78 -30.73 4.23
N GLY A 117 3.58 -31.14 5.50
CA GLY A 117 3.87 -32.51 5.95
C GLY A 117 3.07 -33.61 5.22
N ALA A 118 2.04 -33.25 4.45
CA ALA A 118 1.33 -34.17 3.56
C ALA A 118 2.15 -34.58 2.32
N GLU A 119 3.02 -33.70 1.82
CA GLU A 119 3.93 -34.01 0.70
C GLU A 119 5.03 -34.97 1.16
N ASP A 120 5.53 -34.79 2.40
CA ASP A 120 6.46 -35.74 3.03
C ASP A 120 5.88 -37.14 3.16
N PHE A 121 4.59 -37.24 3.49
CA PHE A 121 3.94 -38.54 3.60
C PHE A 121 3.84 -39.25 2.24
N ALA A 122 3.54 -38.51 1.17
CA ALA A 122 3.45 -39.07 -0.18
C ALA A 122 4.81 -39.61 -0.66
N ASP A 123 5.88 -38.86 -0.44
CA ASP A 123 7.24 -39.26 -0.79
C ASP A 123 7.67 -40.52 -0.03
N VAL A 124 7.47 -40.54 1.29
CA VAL A 124 7.83 -41.68 2.15
C VAL A 124 6.99 -42.93 1.79
N ASN A 125 5.72 -42.76 1.46
CA ASN A 125 4.87 -43.85 1.03
C ASN A 125 5.32 -44.44 -0.31
N HIS A 126 5.67 -43.57 -1.27
CA HIS A 126 6.19 -43.98 -2.56
C HIS A 126 7.49 -44.80 -2.41
N ASP A 127 8.43 -44.31 -1.59
CA ASP A 127 9.67 -45.02 -1.27
C ASP A 127 9.42 -46.37 -0.60
N LEU A 128 8.39 -46.47 0.24
CA LEU A 128 8.04 -47.71 0.93
C LEU A 128 7.45 -48.75 -0.03
N ILE A 129 6.57 -48.34 -0.95
CA ILE A 129 5.95 -49.20 -1.97
C ILE A 129 6.97 -49.69 -3.01
N HIS A 130 8.00 -48.89 -3.29
CA HIS A 130 9.10 -49.26 -4.18
C HIS A 130 10.35 -49.73 -3.43
N SER A 131 10.21 -50.03 -2.14
CA SER A 131 11.35 -50.49 -1.35
C SER A 131 11.79 -51.89 -1.81
N PRO A 132 13.11 -52.19 -1.79
CA PRO A 132 13.62 -53.53 -2.10
C PRO A 132 12.98 -54.64 -1.24
N ALA A 133 12.56 -54.30 -0.02
CA ALA A 133 11.86 -55.21 0.88
C ALA A 133 10.45 -55.57 0.37
N SER A 134 9.70 -54.58 -0.13
CA SER A 134 8.37 -54.79 -0.73
C SER A 134 8.46 -55.65 -2.00
N GLU A 135 9.43 -55.39 -2.88
CA GLU A 135 9.67 -56.20 -4.07
C GLU A 135 10.02 -57.65 -3.72
N THR A 136 10.83 -57.85 -2.67
CA THR A 136 11.20 -59.19 -2.19
C THR A 136 9.97 -59.96 -1.69
N LEU A 137 9.09 -59.30 -0.92
CA LEU A 137 7.85 -59.91 -0.43
C LEU A 137 6.92 -60.30 -1.58
N LEU A 138 6.70 -59.40 -2.55
CA LEU A 138 5.87 -59.68 -3.73
C LEU A 138 6.43 -60.84 -4.56
N ASN A 139 7.74 -60.91 -4.72
CA ASN A 139 8.40 -62.02 -5.41
C ASN A 139 8.26 -63.35 -4.66
N LEU A 140 8.35 -63.34 -3.32
CA LEU A 140 8.12 -64.53 -2.50
C LEU A 140 6.66 -65.00 -2.58
N GLU A 141 5.69 -64.08 -2.53
CA GLU A 141 4.28 -64.40 -2.72
C GLU A 141 4.03 -65.02 -4.09
N HIS A 142 4.60 -64.44 -5.15
CA HIS A 142 4.49 -64.98 -6.50
C HIS A 142 5.05 -66.40 -6.60
N ASN A 143 6.25 -66.62 -6.06
CA ASN A 143 6.90 -67.94 -6.06
C ASN A 143 6.13 -68.97 -5.23
N TYR A 144 5.57 -68.57 -4.09
CA TYR A 144 4.76 -69.44 -3.25
C TYR A 144 3.43 -69.83 -3.93
N LEU A 145 2.78 -68.88 -4.61
CA LEU A 145 1.57 -69.14 -5.39
C LEU A 145 1.86 -70.01 -6.62
N ALA A 146 3.00 -69.81 -7.29
CA ALA A 146 3.41 -70.59 -8.44
C ALA A 146 3.78 -72.04 -8.07
N SER A 147 4.40 -72.23 -6.89
CA SER A 147 4.75 -73.56 -6.35
C SER A 147 3.54 -74.38 -5.87
N LYS A 148 2.39 -73.73 -5.63
CA LYS A 148 1.13 -74.38 -5.23
C LYS A 148 0.23 -74.82 -6.40
N LYS A 149 0.70 -74.71 -7.65
CA LYS A 149 0.05 -75.27 -8.85
C LYS A 149 0.80 -76.50 -9.34
#